data_AF-A0A7C7JYE5-F1
#
_entry.id   AF-A0A7C7JYE5-F1
#
_cell.length_a   1.000
_cell.length_b   1.000
_cell.length_c   1.000
_cell.angle_alpha   90.00
_cell.angle_beta   90.00
_cell.angle_gamma   90.00
#
_symmetry.space_group_name_H-M   'P 1'
#
loop_
_entity.id
_entity.type
_entity.pdbx_description
1 polymer ?
#
loop_
_entity_poly.entity_id
_entity_poly.type
_entity_poly.pdbx_seq_one_letter_code
_entity_poly.pdbx_strand_id
1 'polypeptide(L)'
;MNFPSSVYDLKMFERDNSEQNIRFHIWSLIADSFTERYRTPFDRVVDNETAKDVHIVLAPYYCNKKGVLRHHYYFVDNFDNFLRTVYPAKNGSKTSYAKSSNCPHCGLRFSSKSVSRFSNHVMNCHAAGITKINMPSNNGKDNFMKFNKKSATTRPVISIFFDIETSHTKIEPMCINCIYLYNHAKTVIAKNSVASACKASCHIPEDIDSCDGCNFDKFSKRRIIKQSCDNLNHTQNKNTQLCDKCEIELDKTIKQKSHKCVKGCEKGCTKRDRCNHSFTKNVTRMDAIMFACIIINNRTNTVIESKVYTGNNCIQVFLAYLLSIEEKLLDETTVNIPMVDLTADEYYAYSQCDKCPVCKTNFTLDGPSLKVRDHCHFSGKFRRALCQGCNLQARETLRFNVWAHNMSGFDGQLVMRAYELYKQNPFTYDPNTNLFTKTDTPSRPIKFSVIPWCSSKFKGISFSKFDFKDSYAFLSSSLSKLAEKHIEQLLEKKQKLEIILQLENLVYSISPVTGLYQLDHSKYADILRGKGQIAYDAITSVDYLHEKQSFPSKDEFYNRLQDCPIDDEIYEICQGKKDFFYKI
;
A
#
# COMPACT_ATOMS: atom_id res chain seq x y z
N MET A 1 24.50 -38.04 26.05
CA MET A 1 24.49 -36.62 25.64
C MET A 1 25.82 -36.01 26.03
N ASN A 2 26.50 -35.31 25.11
CA ASN A 2 27.68 -34.51 25.47
C ASN A 2 27.19 -33.20 26.08
N PHE A 3 27.82 -32.76 27.18
CA PHE A 3 27.47 -31.50 27.84
C PHE A 3 28.46 -30.39 27.45
N PRO A 4 28.00 -29.16 27.13
CA PRO A 4 26.60 -28.74 27.03
C PRO A 4 25.86 -29.43 25.87
N SER A 5 24.56 -29.68 26.05
CA SER A 5 23.69 -30.18 24.98
C SER A 5 23.78 -29.27 23.75
N SER A 6 23.73 -29.80 22.53
CA SER A 6 23.73 -28.95 21.35
C SER A 6 22.39 -28.23 21.18
N VAL A 7 22.35 -27.18 20.35
CA VAL A 7 21.08 -26.56 19.92
C VAL A 7 20.16 -27.60 19.26
N TYR A 8 20.73 -28.62 18.61
CA TYR A 8 19.97 -29.74 18.05
C TYR A 8 19.36 -30.63 19.14
N ASP A 9 20.08 -30.89 20.23
CA ASP A 9 19.56 -31.68 21.35
C ASP A 9 18.46 -30.93 22.12
N LEU A 10 18.58 -29.61 22.29
CA LEU A 10 17.48 -28.77 22.77
C LEU A 10 16.30 -28.77 21.78
N LYS A 11 16.59 -28.93 20.48
CA LYS A 11 15.58 -29.12 19.44
C LYS A 11 14.79 -30.42 19.57
N MET A 12 15.49 -31.51 19.85
CA MET A 12 14.85 -32.78 20.18
C MET A 12 14.08 -32.71 21.50
N PHE A 13 14.64 -32.06 22.54
CA PHE A 13 14.00 -31.96 23.84
C PHE A 13 12.60 -31.33 23.77
N GLU A 14 12.41 -30.15 23.16
CA GLU A 14 11.03 -29.58 23.11
C GLU A 14 10.10 -30.39 22.19
N ARG A 15 10.63 -31.14 21.21
CA ARG A 15 9.80 -32.02 20.38
C ARG A 15 9.29 -33.21 21.18
N ASP A 16 10.19 -33.83 21.93
CA ASP A 16 9.90 -35.05 22.69
C ASP A 16 9.16 -34.73 24.02
N ASN A 17 9.09 -33.44 24.40
CA ASN A 17 8.37 -32.90 25.57
C ASN A 17 7.29 -31.89 25.14
N SER A 18 6.56 -32.20 24.08
CA SER A 18 5.54 -31.33 23.49
C SER A 18 4.34 -31.08 24.42
N GLU A 19 4.06 -32.02 25.34
CA GLU A 19 2.99 -31.90 26.35
C GLU A 19 3.32 -30.86 27.44
N GLN A 20 4.61 -30.71 27.81
CA GLN A 20 5.04 -29.73 28.81
C GLN A 20 5.10 -28.30 28.26
N ASN A 21 5.05 -28.15 26.92
CA ASN A 21 4.90 -26.88 26.23
C ASN A 21 5.98 -25.87 26.64
N ILE A 22 7.26 -26.25 26.55
CA ILE A 22 8.41 -25.41 26.94
C ILE A 22 9.13 -24.93 25.68
N ARG A 23 9.41 -23.62 25.59
CA ARG A 23 10.14 -22.99 24.47
C ARG A 23 11.45 -22.37 24.94
N PHE A 24 12.59 -22.81 24.44
CA PHE A 24 13.90 -22.24 24.73
C PHE A 24 14.24 -21.07 23.79
N HIS A 25 14.49 -19.90 24.37
CA HIS A 25 15.08 -18.76 23.68
C HIS A 25 16.58 -18.71 23.99
N ILE A 26 17.41 -18.97 22.98
CA ILE A 26 18.86 -19.03 23.16
C ILE A 26 19.50 -17.70 22.77
N TRP A 27 20.13 -17.04 23.75
CA TRP A 27 20.93 -15.82 23.59
C TRP A 27 22.41 -16.18 23.50
N SER A 28 23.18 -15.60 22.59
CA SER A 28 24.64 -15.80 22.53
C SER A 28 25.37 -14.52 22.95
N LEU A 29 26.37 -14.64 23.82
CA LEU A 29 27.28 -13.55 24.14
C LEU A 29 28.48 -13.62 23.19
N ILE A 30 28.48 -12.77 22.16
CA ILE A 30 29.65 -12.65 21.28
C ILE A 30 30.53 -11.55 21.87
N ALA A 31 31.70 -11.94 22.40
CA ALA A 31 32.77 -11.02 22.69
C ALA A 31 33.41 -10.65 21.36
N ASP A 32 32.94 -9.58 20.71
CA ASP A 32 33.77 -8.63 19.96
C ASP A 32 32.91 -7.58 19.23
N SER A 33 33.30 -6.32 19.42
CA SER A 33 32.80 -5.10 18.79
C SER A 33 31.35 -4.68 19.11
N PHE A 34 31.24 -3.50 19.73
CA PHE A 34 30.00 -2.77 19.88
C PHE A 34 29.32 -2.64 18.51
N THR A 35 28.10 -3.18 18.43
CA THR A 35 27.23 -3.35 17.26
C THR A 35 27.41 -4.67 16.52
N GLU A 36 26.74 -5.74 16.97
CA GLU A 36 25.88 -6.56 16.09
C GLU A 36 24.96 -7.57 16.84
N ARG A 37 23.65 -7.39 16.58
CA ARG A 37 22.53 -8.34 16.53
C ARG A 37 22.68 -9.70 17.25
N TYR A 38 22.02 -9.81 18.40
CA TYR A 38 21.59 -11.10 18.97
C TYR A 38 20.61 -11.78 17.99
N ARG A 39 21.05 -12.84 17.32
CA ARG A 39 20.16 -13.70 16.55
C ARG A 39 19.41 -14.61 17.51
N THR A 40 18.10 -14.44 17.62
CA THR A 40 17.23 -15.58 17.93
C THR A 40 17.25 -16.52 16.73
N PRO A 41 17.64 -17.80 16.87
CA PRO A 41 17.42 -18.75 15.79
C PRO A 41 15.90 -19.01 15.72
N PHE A 42 15.26 -18.39 14.73
CA PHE A 42 14.03 -18.90 14.16
C PHE A 42 14.26 -20.34 13.73
N ASP A 43 13.65 -21.31 14.41
CA ASP A 43 13.17 -22.56 13.83
C ASP A 43 12.52 -23.45 14.90
N ARG A 44 11.20 -23.64 14.80
CA ARG A 44 10.39 -24.82 15.21
C ARG A 44 8.96 -24.64 14.67
N VAL A 45 8.16 -25.62 14.19
CA VAL A 45 7.95 -27.09 14.35
C VAL A 45 7.08 -27.51 15.54
N VAL A 46 6.45 -26.59 16.28
CA VAL A 46 5.39 -26.98 17.23
C VAL A 46 4.16 -26.11 17.01
N ASP A 47 3.05 -26.76 16.65
CA ASP A 47 1.77 -26.14 16.26
C ASP A 47 0.86 -25.76 17.45
N ASN A 48 1.35 -25.76 18.68
CA ASN A 48 0.53 -25.48 19.88
C ASN A 48 0.88 -24.14 20.55
N GLU A 49 -0.16 -23.36 20.85
CA GLU A 49 -0.12 -21.90 21.07
C GLU A 49 0.13 -21.43 22.51
N THR A 50 0.61 -22.29 23.41
CA THR A 50 0.67 -21.99 24.86
C THR A 50 2.01 -22.28 25.55
N ALA A 51 3.13 -22.14 24.83
CA ALA A 51 4.44 -22.49 25.36
C ALA A 51 4.95 -21.54 26.46
N LYS A 52 5.47 -22.08 27.57
CA LYS A 52 6.26 -21.36 28.59
C LYS A 52 7.63 -21.01 28.02
N ASP A 53 7.91 -19.71 27.98
CA ASP A 53 9.20 -19.18 27.52
C ASP A 53 10.31 -19.36 28.55
N VAL A 54 11.38 -20.04 28.13
CA VAL A 54 12.59 -20.27 28.92
C VAL A 54 13.74 -19.59 28.18
N HIS A 55 14.17 -18.44 28.68
CA HIS A 55 15.32 -17.74 28.13
C HIS A 55 16.62 -18.33 28.71
N ILE A 56 17.56 -18.70 27.84
CA ILE A 56 18.87 -19.23 28.20
C ILE A 56 19.98 -18.48 27.46
N VAL A 57 21.12 -18.28 28.11
CA VAL A 57 22.30 -17.63 27.53
C VAL A 57 23.37 -18.68 27.30
N LEU A 58 23.79 -18.85 26.05
CA LEU A 58 24.98 -19.59 25.68
C LEU A 58 26.20 -18.68 25.90
N ALA A 59 26.95 -18.95 26.98
CA ALA A 59 28.17 -18.22 27.29
C ALA A 59 29.41 -19.11 27.10
N PRO A 60 30.48 -18.58 26.48
CA PRO A 60 31.76 -19.29 26.43
C PRO A 60 32.44 -19.30 27.80
N TYR A 61 33.10 -20.41 28.15
CA TYR A 61 33.99 -20.51 29.30
C TYR A 61 35.27 -21.29 28.94
N TYR A 62 36.38 -20.90 29.55
CA TYR A 62 37.66 -21.57 29.40
C TYR A 62 37.80 -22.66 30.45
N CYS A 63 38.01 -23.90 29.99
CA CYS A 63 38.31 -25.01 30.90
C CYS A 63 39.83 -25.08 31.13
N ASN A 64 40.27 -24.87 32.37
CA ASN A 64 41.68 -24.78 32.79
C ASN A 64 42.53 -26.02 32.47
N LYS A 65 41.95 -27.15 32.04
CA LYS A 65 42.71 -28.38 31.79
C LYS A 65 43.15 -28.61 30.34
N LYS A 66 42.64 -27.87 29.33
CA LYS A 66 43.03 -28.09 27.91
C LYS A 66 43.01 -26.86 26.99
N GLY A 67 42.75 -25.65 27.47
CA GLY A 67 42.69 -24.46 26.60
C GLY A 67 41.57 -24.48 25.55
N VAL A 68 40.63 -25.43 25.65
CA VAL A 68 39.50 -25.57 24.73
C VAL A 68 38.37 -24.65 25.19
N LEU A 69 37.94 -23.74 24.31
CA LEU A 69 36.76 -22.91 24.51
C LEU A 69 35.52 -23.83 24.53
N ARG A 70 34.84 -23.92 25.67
CA ARG A 70 33.57 -24.63 25.81
C ARG A 70 32.46 -23.63 26.00
N HIS A 71 31.22 -24.05 25.75
CA HIS A 71 30.05 -23.22 25.98
C HIS A 71 29.25 -23.80 27.15
N HIS A 72 28.42 -22.99 27.80
CA HIS A 72 27.47 -23.43 28.82
C HIS A 72 26.20 -22.60 28.71
N TYR A 73 25.05 -23.21 29.00
CA TYR A 73 23.79 -22.48 29.09
C TYR A 73 23.56 -21.96 30.50
N TYR A 74 23.21 -20.68 30.62
CA TYR A 74 22.74 -20.06 31.86
C TYR A 74 21.27 -19.73 31.72
N PHE A 75 20.45 -20.14 32.69
CA PHE A 75 19.05 -19.77 32.71
C PHE A 75 18.90 -18.28 33.07
N VAL A 76 18.03 -17.58 32.35
CA VAL A 76 17.68 -16.19 32.64
C VAL A 76 16.43 -16.18 33.51
N ASP A 77 16.63 -15.96 34.81
CA ASP A 77 15.58 -15.87 35.81
C ASP A 77 14.75 -14.58 35.68
N ASN A 78 15.40 -13.47 35.31
CA ASN A 78 14.79 -12.16 35.12
C ASN A 78 15.21 -11.56 33.77
N PHE A 79 14.35 -11.75 32.78
CA PHE A 79 14.60 -11.34 31.39
C PHE A 79 14.82 -9.84 31.23
N ASP A 80 14.03 -9.02 31.93
CA ASP A 80 14.18 -7.56 31.89
C ASP A 80 15.51 -7.11 32.49
N ASN A 81 15.96 -7.74 33.58
CA ASN A 81 17.26 -7.43 34.18
C ASN A 81 18.43 -7.86 33.30
N PHE A 82 18.32 -9.02 32.65
CA PHE A 82 19.30 -9.50 31.68
C PHE A 82 19.48 -8.50 30.52
N LEU A 83 18.40 -8.07 29.88
CA LEU A 83 18.48 -7.10 28.77
C LEU A 83 19.02 -5.72 29.20
N ARG A 84 18.75 -5.28 30.43
CA ARG A 84 19.34 -4.04 30.99
C ARG A 84 20.86 -4.11 31.12
N THR A 85 21.40 -5.30 31.39
CA THR A 85 22.84 -5.53 31.57
C THR A 85 23.56 -5.63 30.23
N VAL A 86 22.87 -6.16 29.21
CA VAL A 86 23.41 -6.42 27.87
C VAL A 86 23.46 -5.16 26.99
N TYR A 87 22.61 -4.15 27.24
CA TYR A 87 22.55 -2.91 26.44
C TYR A 87 22.81 -1.65 27.28
N PRO A 88 24.08 -1.29 27.56
CA PRO A 88 24.41 -0.04 28.22
C PRO A 88 24.05 1.17 27.32
N ALA A 89 23.61 2.26 27.94
CA ALA A 89 23.35 3.52 27.22
C ALA A 89 24.65 4.09 26.65
N LYS A 90 24.58 4.73 25.46
CA LYS A 90 25.73 5.32 24.74
C LYS A 90 26.65 6.22 25.58
N ASN A 91 26.20 6.72 26.74
CA ASN A 91 26.92 7.70 27.55
C ASN A 91 27.25 7.21 28.99
N GLY A 92 27.23 5.90 29.25
CA GLY A 92 27.62 5.35 30.57
C GLY A 92 26.65 5.63 31.73
N SER A 93 25.61 6.47 31.55
CA SER A 93 24.58 6.66 32.57
C SER A 93 23.58 5.49 32.54
N LYS A 94 23.43 4.79 33.68
CA LYS A 94 22.50 3.65 33.88
C LYS A 94 21.00 4.03 33.76
N THR A 95 20.67 5.24 33.32
CA THR A 95 19.32 5.83 33.44
C THR A 95 18.38 5.54 32.27
N SER A 96 18.88 5.20 31.07
CA SER A 96 18.03 4.97 29.89
C SER A 96 17.26 3.63 29.94
N TYR A 97 17.86 2.57 30.47
CA TYR A 97 17.24 1.24 30.55
C TYR A 97 16.56 0.96 31.90
N ALA A 98 16.79 1.78 32.93
CA ALA A 98 16.24 1.60 34.26
C ALA A 98 14.69 1.65 34.32
N LYS A 99 14.05 2.14 33.26
CA LYS A 99 12.61 2.41 33.17
C LYS A 99 12.01 1.89 31.85
N SER A 100 12.37 0.69 31.42
CA SER A 100 11.70 0.00 30.30
C SER A 100 11.38 -1.46 30.62
N SER A 101 10.30 -1.94 30.00
CA SER A 101 9.85 -3.35 30.00
C SER A 101 9.96 -3.90 28.59
N ASN A 102 10.43 -5.13 28.44
CA ASN A 102 10.61 -5.75 27.12
C ASN A 102 9.63 -6.90 26.94
N CYS A 103 9.12 -7.06 25.72
CA CYS A 103 8.23 -8.17 25.43
C CYS A 103 9.00 -9.50 25.53
N PRO A 104 8.54 -10.47 26.35
CA PRO A 104 9.23 -11.76 26.49
C PRO A 104 9.16 -12.60 25.21
N HIS A 105 8.19 -12.35 24.32
CA HIS A 105 8.00 -13.14 23.11
C HIS A 105 8.85 -12.68 21.91
N CYS A 106 8.98 -11.37 21.70
CA CYS A 106 9.71 -10.81 20.54
C CYS A 106 10.89 -9.90 20.89
N GLY A 107 11.11 -9.60 22.18
CA GLY A 107 12.19 -8.73 22.64
C GLY A 107 11.99 -7.24 22.38
N LEU A 108 10.83 -6.81 21.89
CA LEU A 108 10.56 -5.38 21.60
C LEU A 108 10.47 -4.57 22.90
N ARG A 109 11.12 -3.39 22.92
CA ARG A 109 11.25 -2.52 24.09
C ARG A 109 10.07 -1.56 24.23
N PHE A 110 9.58 -1.39 25.46
CA PHE A 110 8.53 -0.43 25.82
C PHE A 110 8.98 0.47 26.98
N SER A 111 8.61 1.74 26.93
CA SER A 111 8.81 2.68 28.03
C SER A 111 7.97 2.29 29.24
N SER A 112 8.50 2.41 30.46
CA SER A 112 7.75 2.10 31.70
C SER A 112 6.55 3.02 31.92
N LYS A 113 6.48 4.16 31.21
CA LYS A 113 5.31 5.06 31.21
C LYS A 113 4.18 4.55 30.31
N SER A 114 4.35 3.43 29.62
CA SER A 114 3.46 2.93 28.57
C SER A 114 2.95 1.52 28.87
N VAL A 115 2.52 1.28 30.11
CA VAL A 115 2.08 -0.05 30.59
C VAL A 115 0.98 -0.64 29.70
N SER A 116 0.01 0.16 29.25
CA SER A 116 -1.04 -0.30 28.34
C SER A 116 -0.53 -0.69 26.96
N ARG A 117 0.42 0.07 26.38
CA ARG A 117 1.05 -0.30 25.10
C ARG A 117 1.88 -1.57 25.22
N PHE A 118 2.60 -1.74 26.33
CA PHE A 118 3.34 -2.96 26.64
C PHE A 118 2.40 -4.16 26.77
N SER A 119 1.37 -4.07 27.62
CA SER A 119 0.38 -5.14 27.79
C SER A 119 -0.37 -5.47 26.50
N ASN A 120 -0.81 -4.46 25.74
CA ASN A 120 -1.48 -4.67 24.45
C ASN A 120 -0.53 -5.35 23.45
N HIS A 121 0.73 -4.91 23.38
CA HIS A 121 1.71 -5.57 22.52
C HIS A 121 2.00 -7.00 22.96
N VAL A 122 2.19 -7.28 24.26
CA VAL A 122 2.44 -8.65 24.75
C VAL A 122 1.27 -9.55 24.39
N MET A 123 0.03 -9.09 24.60
CA MET A 123 -1.18 -9.81 24.19
C MET A 123 -1.23 -10.02 22.68
N ASN A 124 -0.96 -8.99 21.87
CA ASN A 124 -0.95 -9.08 20.40
C ASN A 124 0.16 -10.00 19.88
N CYS A 125 1.36 -9.90 20.46
CA CYS A 125 2.53 -10.69 20.10
C CYS A 125 2.35 -12.16 20.50
N HIS A 126 1.64 -12.43 21.60
CA HIS A 126 1.23 -13.77 22.00
C HIS A 126 0.19 -14.34 21.04
N ALA A 127 -0.88 -13.58 20.76
CA ALA A 127 -2.00 -14.04 19.94
C ALA A 127 -1.70 -14.10 18.43
N ALA A 128 -0.71 -13.34 17.92
CA ALA A 128 -0.25 -13.46 16.53
C ALA A 128 0.53 -14.76 16.25
N GLY A 129 0.95 -15.49 17.30
CA GLY A 129 1.79 -16.69 17.16
C GLY A 129 3.16 -16.40 16.53
N ILE A 130 3.98 -17.44 16.36
CA ILE A 130 5.25 -17.31 15.63
C ILE A 130 4.94 -17.35 14.13
N THR A 131 5.25 -16.28 13.40
CA THR A 131 5.26 -16.30 11.93
C THR A 131 6.60 -16.84 11.44
N LYS A 132 6.61 -18.04 10.86
CA LYS A 132 7.82 -18.58 10.22
C LYS A 132 8.07 -17.82 8.92
N ILE A 133 9.13 -17.02 8.88
CA ILE A 133 9.66 -16.52 7.60
C ILE A 133 10.36 -17.70 6.94
N ASN A 134 9.63 -18.42 6.07
CA ASN A 134 10.23 -19.41 5.19
C ASN A 134 11.06 -18.67 4.15
N MET A 135 12.36 -18.51 4.42
CA MET A 135 13.29 -18.20 3.36
C MET A 135 13.35 -19.42 2.42
N PRO A 136 13.31 -19.22 1.09
CA PRO A 136 13.49 -20.32 0.16
C PRO A 136 14.79 -21.05 0.49
N SER A 137 14.74 -22.38 0.55
CA SER A 137 15.89 -23.20 0.92
C SER A 137 17.06 -22.99 -0.04
N ASN A 138 18.28 -22.89 0.49
CA ASN A 138 19.53 -22.76 -0.28
C ASN A 138 19.79 -23.94 -1.24
N ASN A 139 19.00 -25.01 -1.13
CA ASN A 139 19.18 -26.23 -1.92
C ASN A 139 18.66 -26.12 -3.36
N GLY A 140 17.99 -25.01 -3.72
CA GLY A 140 17.67 -24.67 -5.10
C GLY A 140 18.39 -23.41 -5.52
N LYS A 141 19.32 -23.51 -6.48
CA LYS A 141 20.00 -22.36 -7.11
C LYS A 141 19.04 -21.35 -7.79
N ASP A 142 17.73 -21.61 -7.78
CA ASP A 142 16.70 -20.88 -8.52
C ASP A 142 15.62 -20.20 -7.67
N ASN A 143 15.61 -20.35 -6.33
CA ASN A 143 14.53 -19.78 -5.51
C ASN A 143 14.83 -18.38 -4.92
N PHE A 144 15.99 -17.80 -5.22
CA PHE A 144 16.24 -16.39 -4.93
C PHE A 144 15.75 -15.54 -6.09
N MET A 145 15.03 -14.47 -5.78
CA MET A 145 14.65 -13.44 -6.74
C MET A 145 15.93 -12.75 -7.24
N LYS A 146 16.53 -13.32 -8.29
CA LYS A 146 17.71 -12.75 -8.92
C LYS A 146 17.23 -11.74 -9.96
N PHE A 147 17.57 -10.47 -9.80
CA PHE A 147 17.32 -9.43 -10.80
C PHE A 147 18.26 -9.60 -12.00
N ASN A 148 18.16 -10.72 -12.70
CA ASN A 148 19.03 -11.12 -13.82
C ASN A 148 18.64 -10.48 -15.16
N LYS A 149 17.61 -9.63 -15.14
CA LYS A 149 16.91 -9.14 -16.34
C LYS A 149 16.73 -7.61 -16.35
N LYS A 150 17.62 -6.85 -15.71
CA LYS A 150 17.60 -5.36 -15.81
C LYS A 150 17.72 -4.87 -17.26
N SER A 151 18.41 -5.62 -18.12
CA SER A 151 18.51 -5.36 -19.56
C SER A 151 17.32 -5.89 -20.38
N ALA A 152 16.35 -6.58 -19.76
CA ALA A 152 15.12 -7.05 -20.39
C ALA A 152 13.88 -6.27 -19.91
N THR A 153 14.04 -5.27 -19.03
CA THR A 153 12.96 -4.32 -18.74
C THR A 153 12.91 -3.30 -19.86
N THR A 154 11.94 -3.46 -20.76
CA THR A 154 11.57 -2.40 -21.69
C THR A 154 11.04 -1.20 -20.94
N ARG A 155 11.31 -0.02 -21.50
CA ARG A 155 10.49 1.14 -21.16
C ARG A 155 9.04 0.77 -21.53
N PRO A 156 8.07 0.98 -20.63
CA PRO A 156 6.67 0.75 -20.97
C PRO A 156 6.34 1.63 -22.18
N VAL A 157 5.77 1.05 -23.23
CA VAL A 157 5.41 1.78 -24.45
C VAL A 157 4.38 2.87 -24.12
N ILE A 158 3.43 2.54 -23.25
CA ILE A 158 2.37 3.44 -22.81
C ILE A 158 2.50 3.69 -21.31
N SER A 159 2.38 4.95 -20.91
CA SER A 159 2.26 5.37 -19.52
C SER A 159 1.02 6.22 -19.33
N ILE A 160 0.27 5.93 -18.29
CA ILE A 160 -0.93 6.66 -17.90
C ILE A 160 -0.56 7.43 -16.65
N PHE A 161 -0.69 8.74 -16.67
CA PHE A 161 -0.58 9.58 -15.48
C PHE A 161 -1.98 9.93 -15.03
N PHE A 162 -2.26 9.78 -13.75
CA PHE A 162 -3.60 9.96 -13.20
C PHE A 162 -3.51 10.63 -11.83
N ASP A 163 -4.48 11.51 -11.57
CA ASP A 163 -4.65 12.20 -10.29
C ASP A 163 -6.14 12.26 -9.93
N ILE A 164 -6.43 12.33 -8.63
CA ILE A 164 -7.80 12.34 -8.08
C ILE A 164 -7.96 13.58 -7.21
N GLU A 165 -9.11 14.21 -7.32
CA GLU A 165 -9.55 15.20 -6.33
C GLU A 165 -10.75 14.67 -5.53
N THR A 166 -10.77 15.00 -4.25
CA THR A 166 -11.78 14.51 -3.30
C THR A 166 -12.61 15.64 -2.72
N SER A 167 -13.90 15.40 -2.49
CA SER A 167 -14.71 16.25 -1.64
C SER A 167 -14.36 16.01 -0.17
N HIS A 168 -14.46 17.05 0.65
CA HIS A 168 -14.33 16.95 2.10
C HIS A 168 -15.72 16.93 2.73
N THR A 169 -16.41 15.79 2.60
CA THR A 169 -17.73 15.65 3.20
C THR A 169 -17.60 15.63 4.72
N LYS A 170 -18.19 16.62 5.39
CA LYS A 170 -18.23 16.68 6.86
C LYS A 170 -18.94 15.44 7.40
N ILE A 171 -18.24 14.70 8.26
CA ILE A 171 -18.82 13.59 8.99
C ILE A 171 -19.48 14.19 10.22
N GLU A 172 -20.81 14.18 10.25
CA GLU A 172 -21.54 14.48 11.48
C GLU A 172 -21.18 13.42 12.53
N PRO A 173 -20.96 13.80 13.80
CA PRO A 173 -20.56 12.88 14.84
C PRO A 173 -21.71 11.94 15.21
N MET A 174 -21.95 10.94 14.35
CA MET A 174 -22.94 9.89 14.52
C MET A 174 -22.22 8.58 14.84
N CYS A 175 -22.79 7.75 15.71
CA CYS A 175 -22.28 6.41 15.95
C CYS A 175 -22.54 5.50 14.74
N ILE A 176 -21.75 4.42 14.63
CA ILE A 176 -21.82 3.51 13.48
C ILE A 176 -23.22 2.90 13.27
N ASN A 177 -23.96 2.64 14.34
CA ASN A 177 -25.34 2.15 14.26
C ASN A 177 -26.30 3.20 13.68
N CYS A 178 -26.12 4.48 14.03
CA CYS A 178 -26.91 5.58 13.46
C CYS A 178 -26.54 5.85 12.00
N ILE A 179 -25.26 5.67 11.62
CA ILE A 179 -24.81 5.72 10.22
C ILE A 179 -25.45 4.59 9.41
N TYR A 180 -25.45 3.36 9.96
CA TYR A 180 -26.08 2.21 9.34
C TYR A 180 -27.59 2.42 9.14
N LEU A 181 -28.30 2.90 10.18
CA LEU A 181 -29.72 3.24 10.12
C LEU A 181 -30.01 4.30 9.05
N TYR A 182 -29.20 5.36 8.98
CA TYR A 182 -29.34 6.40 7.96
C TYR A 182 -29.10 5.85 6.54
N ASN A 183 -28.06 5.04 6.34
CA ASN A 183 -27.73 4.48 5.03
C ASN A 183 -28.80 3.50 4.53
N HIS A 184 -29.46 2.75 5.43
CA HIS A 184 -30.53 1.81 5.08
C HIS A 184 -31.91 2.45 4.94
N ALA A 185 -32.16 3.60 5.57
CA ALA A 185 -33.47 4.28 5.54
C ALA A 185 -33.40 5.69 4.95
N LYS A 186 -32.46 5.92 4.01
CA LYS A 186 -32.11 7.25 3.47
C LYS A 186 -33.30 8.00 2.84
N THR A 187 -34.33 7.28 2.39
CA THR A 187 -35.56 7.82 1.78
C THR A 187 -36.67 8.12 2.77
N VAL A 188 -36.55 7.65 4.02
CA VAL A 188 -37.63 7.68 5.03
C VAL A 188 -37.27 8.58 6.22
N ILE A 189 -35.98 8.77 6.51
CA ILE A 189 -35.52 9.46 7.72
C ILE A 189 -34.54 10.60 7.36
N ALA A 190 -34.87 11.81 7.79
CA ALA A 190 -34.02 12.99 7.59
C ALA A 190 -32.71 12.86 8.40
N LYS A 191 -31.56 13.11 7.74
CA LYS A 191 -30.21 12.98 8.30
C LYS A 191 -30.04 13.75 9.62
N ASN A 192 -30.54 14.99 9.66
CA ASN A 192 -30.45 15.88 10.83
C ASN A 192 -31.19 15.31 12.03
N SER A 193 -32.31 14.61 11.83
CA SER A 193 -33.10 14.01 12.91
C SER A 193 -32.36 12.84 13.58
N VAL A 194 -31.68 12.01 12.79
CA VAL A 194 -30.87 10.88 13.30
C VAL A 194 -29.63 11.41 14.03
N ALA A 195 -28.96 12.43 13.50
CA ALA A 195 -27.80 13.04 14.14
C ALA A 195 -28.17 13.72 15.47
N SER A 196 -29.29 14.43 15.51
CA SER A 196 -29.85 15.05 16.73
C SER A 196 -30.17 14.00 17.79
N ALA A 197 -30.84 12.90 17.40
CA ALA A 197 -31.19 11.80 18.29
C ALA A 197 -29.95 11.05 18.79
N CYS A 198 -28.95 10.83 17.93
CA CYS A 198 -27.67 10.20 18.28
C CYS A 198 -26.92 11.02 19.33
N LYS A 199 -26.89 12.35 19.15
CA LYS A 199 -26.26 13.30 20.07
C LYS A 199 -27.03 13.41 21.40
N ALA A 200 -28.35 13.48 21.35
CA ALA A 200 -29.21 13.54 22.54
C ALA A 200 -29.14 12.25 23.38
N SER A 201 -28.99 11.10 22.72
CA SER A 201 -28.88 9.79 23.37
C SER A 201 -27.45 9.44 23.81
N CYS A 202 -26.49 10.37 23.64
CA CYS A 202 -25.07 10.19 23.99
C CYS A 202 -24.45 8.91 23.38
N HIS A 203 -24.87 8.52 22.17
CA HIS A 203 -24.24 7.40 21.49
C HIS A 203 -22.80 7.74 21.14
N ILE A 204 -21.84 6.93 21.58
CA ILE A 204 -20.41 7.16 21.32
C ILE A 204 -20.14 6.97 19.81
N PRO A 205 -19.46 7.90 19.12
CA PRO A 205 -19.12 7.80 17.70
C PRO A 205 -18.17 6.64 17.33
N GLU A 206 -17.84 5.76 18.27
CA GLU A 206 -16.82 4.73 18.06
C GLU A 206 -17.34 3.66 17.11
N ASP A 207 -16.66 3.61 15.98
CA ASP A 207 -16.69 2.56 15.00
C ASP A 207 -16.05 1.30 15.60
N ILE A 208 -16.90 0.30 15.87
CA ILE A 208 -16.49 -1.02 16.35
C ILE A 208 -15.50 -1.68 15.36
N ASP A 209 -15.56 -1.30 14.07
CA ASP A 209 -14.71 -1.82 13.00
C ASP A 209 -13.47 -0.94 12.71
N SER A 210 -13.21 0.17 13.43
CA SER A 210 -11.92 0.90 13.38
C SER A 210 -11.19 1.02 14.71
N CYS A 211 -11.76 0.52 15.81
CA CYS A 211 -10.96 0.22 17.00
C CYS A 211 -10.18 -1.08 16.73
N ASP A 212 -8.88 -0.96 16.48
CA ASP A 212 -7.98 -2.11 16.32
C ASP A 212 -8.16 -3.14 17.45
N GLY A 213 -8.43 -2.69 18.69
CA GLY A 213 -8.68 -3.56 19.84
C GLY A 213 -10.01 -4.32 19.80
N CYS A 214 -11.09 -3.71 19.28
CA CYS A 214 -12.41 -4.35 19.16
C CYS A 214 -12.46 -5.30 17.97
N ASN A 215 -11.85 -4.92 16.83
CA ASN A 215 -11.63 -5.83 15.71
C ASN A 215 -10.79 -7.03 16.16
N PHE A 216 -9.73 -6.80 16.92
CA PHE A 216 -8.90 -7.87 17.45
C PHE A 216 -9.65 -8.80 18.41
N ASP A 217 -10.50 -8.28 19.30
CA ASP A 217 -11.36 -9.09 20.18
C ASP A 217 -12.40 -9.89 19.36
N LYS A 218 -12.97 -9.29 18.31
CA LYS A 218 -13.88 -9.95 17.35
C LYS A 218 -13.16 -11.09 16.61
N PHE A 219 -11.96 -10.85 16.07
CA PHE A 219 -11.15 -11.89 15.42
C PHE A 219 -10.74 -13.00 16.39
N SER A 220 -10.31 -12.65 17.61
CA SER A 220 -9.87 -13.60 18.64
C SER A 220 -11.01 -14.50 19.10
N LYS A 221 -12.18 -13.92 19.43
CA LYS A 221 -13.38 -14.67 19.82
C LYS A 221 -13.93 -15.50 18.68
N ARG A 222 -13.93 -14.96 17.46
CA ARG A 222 -14.34 -15.71 16.27
C ARG A 222 -13.48 -16.95 16.07
N ARG A 223 -12.17 -16.87 16.32
CA ARG A 223 -11.27 -18.01 16.24
C ARG A 223 -11.58 -19.09 17.28
N ILE A 224 -11.81 -18.69 18.53
CA ILE A 224 -12.18 -19.62 19.63
C ILE A 224 -13.53 -20.30 19.34
N ILE A 225 -14.54 -19.52 18.96
CA ILE A 225 -15.88 -20.03 18.66
C ILE A 225 -15.86 -20.93 17.43
N LYS A 226 -15.04 -20.61 16.42
CA LYS A 226 -14.85 -21.46 15.25
C LYS A 226 -14.22 -22.81 15.62
N GLN A 227 -13.19 -22.81 16.46
CA GLN A 227 -12.56 -24.05 16.92
C GLN A 227 -13.54 -24.95 17.68
N SER A 228 -14.42 -24.37 18.51
CA SER A 228 -15.52 -25.11 19.13
C SER A 228 -16.57 -25.59 18.12
N CYS A 229 -16.89 -24.78 17.11
CA CYS A 229 -17.84 -25.12 16.04
C CYS A 229 -17.32 -26.28 15.16
N ASP A 230 -16.02 -26.30 14.87
CA ASP A 230 -15.31 -27.36 14.15
C ASP A 230 -15.30 -28.66 14.97
N ASN A 231 -14.89 -28.59 16.25
CA ASN A 231 -14.81 -29.76 17.14
C ASN A 231 -16.16 -30.43 17.41
N LEU A 232 -17.26 -29.67 17.31
CA LEU A 232 -18.63 -30.17 17.50
C LEU A 232 -19.32 -30.56 16.19
N ASN A 233 -18.62 -30.54 15.05
CA ASN A 233 -19.12 -30.91 13.72
C ASN A 233 -20.43 -30.19 13.33
N HIS A 234 -20.58 -28.91 13.68
CA HIS A 234 -21.76 -28.15 13.28
C HIS A 234 -21.78 -27.88 11.77
N THR A 235 -22.97 -27.87 11.15
CA THR A 235 -23.13 -27.50 9.73
C THR A 235 -22.82 -26.02 9.52
N GLN A 236 -21.72 -25.73 8.81
CA GLN A 236 -21.20 -24.37 8.65
C GLN A 236 -21.71 -23.68 7.39
N ASN A 237 -21.88 -22.36 7.47
CA ASN A 237 -22.11 -21.52 6.31
C ASN A 237 -20.80 -21.33 5.52
N LYS A 238 -20.85 -21.50 4.19
CA LYS A 238 -19.69 -21.39 3.29
C LYS A 238 -19.01 -20.02 3.32
N ASN A 239 -19.76 -18.95 3.61
CA ASN A 239 -19.24 -17.58 3.61
C ASN A 239 -18.65 -17.17 4.97
N THR A 240 -19.23 -17.63 6.07
CA THR A 240 -18.86 -17.19 7.42
C THR A 240 -18.01 -18.21 8.19
N GLN A 241 -17.90 -19.45 7.70
CA GLN A 241 -17.17 -20.56 8.32
C GLN A 241 -17.58 -20.83 9.79
N LEU A 242 -18.82 -20.46 10.13
CA LEU A 242 -19.50 -20.71 11.40
C LEU A 242 -20.92 -21.19 11.11
N CYS A 243 -21.55 -21.88 12.06
CA CYS A 243 -22.99 -22.13 11.99
C CYS A 243 -23.79 -20.94 12.56
N ASP A 244 -25.05 -20.81 12.17
CA ASP A 244 -25.90 -19.67 12.54
C ASP A 244 -25.99 -19.46 14.07
N LYS A 245 -25.98 -20.55 14.85
CA LYS A 245 -25.99 -20.48 16.33
C LYS A 245 -24.69 -19.92 16.91
N CYS A 246 -23.54 -20.34 16.38
CA CYS A 246 -22.23 -19.86 16.82
C CYS A 246 -21.98 -18.41 16.38
N GLU A 247 -22.56 -17.99 15.26
CA GLU A 247 -22.54 -16.61 14.78
C GLU A 247 -23.37 -15.68 15.69
N ILE A 248 -24.57 -16.11 16.08
CA ILE A 248 -25.40 -15.40 17.06
C ILE A 248 -24.70 -15.27 18.43
N GLU A 249 -24.00 -16.32 18.89
CA GLU A 249 -23.26 -16.25 20.16
C GLU A 249 -22.00 -15.38 20.08
N LEU A 250 -21.30 -15.37 18.95
CA LEU A 250 -20.20 -14.42 18.70
C LEU A 250 -20.72 -12.97 18.81
N ASP A 251 -21.83 -12.67 18.16
CA ASP A 251 -22.44 -11.34 18.18
C ASP A 251 -22.92 -10.93 19.58
N LYS A 252 -23.53 -11.84 20.34
CA LYS A 252 -23.91 -11.59 21.74
C LYS A 252 -22.70 -11.31 22.63
N THR A 253 -21.62 -12.08 22.46
CA THR A 253 -20.40 -11.96 23.27
C THR A 253 -19.63 -10.68 22.97
N ILE A 254 -19.75 -10.15 21.75
CA ILE A 254 -19.22 -8.84 21.37
C ILE A 254 -20.09 -7.73 21.97
N LYS A 255 -21.42 -7.84 21.88
CA LYS A 255 -22.38 -6.86 22.43
C LYS A 255 -22.33 -6.73 23.97
N GLN A 256 -21.99 -7.77 24.71
CA GLN A 256 -21.92 -7.73 26.19
C GLN A 256 -20.70 -7.00 26.76
N LYS A 257 -19.63 -6.79 25.97
CA LYS A 257 -18.38 -6.12 26.43
C LYS A 257 -18.22 -4.69 25.91
N SER A 258 -19.15 -4.17 25.10
CA SER A 258 -19.07 -2.78 24.61
C SER A 258 -19.28 -1.79 25.75
N HIS A 259 -18.16 -1.28 26.29
CA HIS A 259 -17.97 -0.06 27.08
C HIS A 259 -18.70 0.07 28.43
N LYS A 260 -18.03 -0.33 29.51
CA LYS A 260 -18.16 0.38 30.80
C LYS A 260 -17.24 1.61 30.79
N CYS A 261 -17.60 2.65 30.04
CA CYS A 261 -17.07 3.98 30.35
C CYS A 261 -17.74 4.44 31.64
N VAL A 262 -16.95 4.82 32.65
CA VAL A 262 -17.50 5.43 33.87
C VAL A 262 -18.13 6.76 33.46
N LYS A 263 -19.42 6.96 33.78
CA LYS A 263 -20.11 8.25 33.57
C LYS A 263 -19.23 9.39 34.11
N GLY A 264 -18.97 10.41 33.28
CA GLY A 264 -18.20 11.62 33.66
C GLY A 264 -16.80 11.75 33.05
N CYS A 265 -16.41 10.91 32.09
CA CYS A 265 -15.08 10.98 31.45
C CYS A 265 -15.01 11.99 30.28
N GLU A 266 -15.49 13.23 30.48
CA GLU A 266 -15.28 14.33 29.53
C GLU A 266 -14.57 15.50 30.19
N LYS A 267 -13.53 15.99 29.49
CA LYS A 267 -12.59 17.07 29.86
C LYS A 267 -11.89 16.90 31.21
N GLY A 268 -10.61 16.51 31.16
CA GLY A 268 -9.72 16.53 32.32
C GLY A 268 -9.32 15.16 32.89
N CYS A 269 -9.49 14.06 32.15
CA CYS A 269 -9.10 12.73 32.63
C CYS A 269 -7.58 12.69 32.98
N THR A 270 -7.29 12.37 34.24
CA THR A 270 -5.93 12.23 34.79
C THR A 270 -5.40 10.78 34.70
N LYS A 271 -6.24 9.81 34.37
CA LYS A 271 -5.91 8.37 34.23
C LYS A 271 -5.81 7.96 32.75
N ARG A 272 -5.04 8.74 31.99
CA ARG A 272 -4.94 8.75 30.51
C ARG A 272 -4.41 7.47 29.88
N ASP A 273 -3.67 6.67 30.65
CA ASP A 273 -3.01 5.46 30.14
C ASP A 273 -3.95 4.24 30.13
N ARG A 274 -5.15 4.37 30.71
CA ARG A 274 -6.10 3.28 30.99
C ARG A 274 -7.46 3.44 30.28
N CYS A 275 -7.66 4.46 29.46
CA CYS A 275 -8.87 4.62 28.68
C CYS A 275 -8.56 4.72 27.17
N ASN A 276 -9.47 4.20 26.35
CA ASN A 276 -9.23 3.91 24.93
C ASN A 276 -9.75 5.02 24.00
N HIS A 277 -9.68 6.29 24.42
CA HIS A 277 -10.11 7.38 23.55
C HIS A 277 -9.20 7.43 22.30
N SER A 278 -9.78 7.32 21.11
CA SER A 278 -9.11 7.80 19.90
C SER A 278 -8.95 9.32 20.02
N PHE A 279 -7.71 9.80 20.05
CA PHE A 279 -7.42 11.25 19.99
C PHE A 279 -7.70 11.83 18.60
N THR A 280 -7.90 10.97 17.59
CA THR A 280 -8.20 11.36 16.22
C THR A 280 -9.70 11.28 16.01
N LYS A 281 -10.32 12.46 15.88
CA LYS A 281 -11.72 12.58 15.45
C LYS A 281 -11.74 12.66 13.93
N ASN A 282 -12.37 11.69 13.28
CA ASN A 282 -12.66 11.79 11.85
C ASN A 282 -13.71 12.90 11.65
N VAL A 283 -13.25 14.06 11.22
CA VAL A 283 -14.09 15.25 11.00
C VAL A 283 -14.64 15.32 9.58
N THR A 284 -13.92 14.73 8.64
CA THR A 284 -14.23 14.75 7.20
C THR A 284 -13.96 13.38 6.59
N ARG A 285 -14.79 13.01 5.61
CA ARG A 285 -14.58 11.87 4.73
C ARG A 285 -14.12 12.43 3.38
N MET A 286 -13.03 11.87 2.87
CA MET A 286 -12.51 12.22 1.54
C MET A 286 -13.11 11.24 0.53
N ASP A 287 -14.09 11.71 -0.24
CA ASP A 287 -14.72 10.92 -1.31
C ASP A 287 -14.19 11.42 -2.65
N ALA A 288 -13.68 10.51 -3.50
CA ALA A 288 -13.24 10.86 -4.84
C ALA A 288 -14.42 11.38 -5.67
N ILE A 289 -14.26 12.59 -6.20
CA ILE A 289 -15.29 13.26 -7.00
C ILE A 289 -14.81 13.57 -8.41
N MET A 290 -13.50 13.73 -8.61
CA MET A 290 -12.93 14.00 -9.91
C MET A 290 -11.69 13.15 -10.13
N PHE A 291 -11.50 12.70 -11.36
CA PHE A 291 -10.19 12.29 -11.80
C PHE A 291 -9.78 12.98 -13.10
N ALA A 292 -8.48 13.11 -13.28
CA ALA A 292 -7.87 13.44 -14.56
C ALA A 292 -6.82 12.38 -14.90
N CYS A 293 -6.77 11.93 -16.15
CA CYS A 293 -5.68 11.12 -16.65
C CYS A 293 -5.20 11.55 -18.03
N ILE A 294 -3.90 11.39 -18.25
CA ILE A 294 -3.24 11.62 -19.54
C ILE A 294 -2.51 10.33 -19.92
N ILE A 295 -2.77 9.86 -21.13
CA ILE A 295 -2.19 8.66 -21.69
C ILE A 295 -1.12 9.07 -22.69
N ILE A 296 0.12 8.64 -22.45
CA ILE A 296 1.28 9.02 -23.26
C ILE A 296 1.85 7.78 -23.91
N ASN A 297 2.08 7.88 -25.22
CA ASN A 297 2.93 6.97 -25.95
C ASN A 297 4.38 7.41 -25.77
N ASN A 298 5.12 6.69 -24.94
CA ASN A 298 6.53 7.01 -24.64
C ASN A 298 7.45 6.81 -25.85
N ARG A 299 7.00 6.11 -26.91
CA ARG A 299 7.78 5.90 -28.14
C ARG A 299 7.83 7.15 -28.99
N THR A 300 6.66 7.71 -29.24
CA THR A 300 6.47 8.89 -30.09
C THR A 300 6.53 10.20 -29.28
N ASN A 301 6.55 10.10 -27.94
CA ASN A 301 6.37 11.23 -27.03
C ASN A 301 5.06 11.99 -27.30
N THR A 302 4.01 11.25 -27.66
CA THR A 302 2.71 11.83 -28.00
C THR A 302 1.63 11.52 -26.98
N VAL A 303 0.71 12.46 -26.78
CA VAL A 303 -0.52 12.21 -26.01
C VAL A 303 -1.47 11.39 -26.88
N ILE A 304 -1.82 10.19 -26.42
CA ILE A 304 -2.83 9.33 -27.07
C ILE A 304 -4.23 9.87 -26.75
N GLU A 305 -4.46 10.19 -25.48
CA GLU A 305 -5.76 10.64 -24.99
C GLU A 305 -5.59 11.35 -23.65
N SER A 306 -6.49 12.28 -23.35
CA SER A 306 -6.67 12.82 -22.00
C SER A 306 -8.14 12.69 -21.62
N LYS A 307 -8.40 12.33 -20.37
CA LYS A 307 -9.76 12.13 -19.84
C LYS A 307 -9.89 12.84 -18.50
N VAL A 308 -10.95 13.61 -18.37
CA VAL A 308 -11.41 14.18 -17.10
C VAL A 308 -12.82 13.67 -16.85
N TYR A 309 -13.14 13.43 -15.59
CA TYR A 309 -14.46 13.00 -15.18
C TYR A 309 -14.78 13.53 -13.79
N THR A 310 -16.01 14.02 -13.63
CA THR A 310 -16.56 14.53 -12.37
C THR A 310 -17.84 13.76 -12.04
N GLY A 311 -17.92 13.19 -10.84
CA GLY A 311 -19.07 12.43 -10.38
C GLY A 311 -18.81 11.58 -9.14
N ASN A 312 -19.88 11.21 -8.43
CA ASN A 312 -19.81 10.45 -7.17
C ASN A 312 -19.26 9.02 -7.33
N ASN A 313 -19.26 8.49 -8.56
CA ASN A 313 -18.71 7.19 -8.95
C ASN A 313 -17.33 7.31 -9.63
N CYS A 314 -16.60 8.41 -9.35
CA CYS A 314 -15.29 8.76 -9.92
C CYS A 314 -14.35 7.57 -10.18
N ILE A 315 -13.96 6.82 -9.15
CA ILE A 315 -13.00 5.72 -9.29
C ILE A 315 -13.60 4.51 -10.01
N GLN A 316 -14.91 4.28 -9.89
CA GLN A 316 -15.58 3.21 -10.62
C GLN A 316 -15.56 3.49 -12.13
N VAL A 317 -15.85 4.74 -12.51
CA VAL A 317 -15.74 5.19 -13.90
C VAL A 317 -14.30 5.08 -14.37
N PHE A 318 -13.32 5.48 -13.58
CA PHE A 318 -11.92 5.34 -13.94
C PHE A 318 -11.51 3.87 -14.20
N LEU A 319 -11.85 2.95 -13.29
CA LEU A 319 -11.54 1.53 -13.48
C LEU A 319 -12.24 0.93 -14.70
N ALA A 320 -13.49 1.29 -14.94
CA ALA A 320 -14.20 0.86 -16.15
C ALA A 320 -13.62 1.46 -17.43
N TYR A 321 -13.23 2.74 -17.39
CA TYR A 321 -12.56 3.41 -18.50
C TYR A 321 -11.24 2.72 -18.84
N LEU A 322 -10.43 2.34 -17.85
CA LEU A 322 -9.22 1.54 -18.10
C LEU A 322 -9.53 0.23 -18.84
N LEU A 323 -10.60 -0.47 -18.46
CA LEU A 323 -11.01 -1.69 -19.16
C LEU A 323 -11.49 -1.42 -20.59
N SER A 324 -12.21 -0.32 -20.83
CA SER A 324 -12.75 0.02 -22.15
C SER A 324 -11.67 0.43 -23.15
N ILE A 325 -10.57 1.03 -22.67
CA ILE A 325 -9.45 1.43 -23.54
C ILE A 325 -8.39 0.34 -23.71
N GLU A 326 -8.47 -0.78 -22.98
CA GLU A 326 -7.42 -1.80 -22.94
C GLU A 326 -7.04 -2.31 -24.34
N GLU A 327 -8.03 -2.55 -25.21
CA GLU A 327 -7.81 -3.02 -26.59
C GLU A 327 -7.15 -1.95 -27.46
N LYS A 328 -7.67 -0.71 -27.45
CA LYS A 328 -7.06 0.45 -28.14
C LYS A 328 -5.59 0.62 -27.74
N LEU A 329 -5.27 0.54 -26.45
CA LEU A 329 -3.89 0.65 -25.97
C LEU A 329 -3.02 -0.53 -26.41
N LEU A 330 -3.58 -1.74 -26.52
CA LEU A 330 -2.84 -2.87 -27.06
C LEU A 330 -2.49 -2.62 -28.53
N ASP A 331 -3.44 -2.18 -29.35
CA ASP A 331 -3.21 -1.91 -30.77
C ASP A 331 -2.08 -0.89 -30.98
N GLU A 332 -2.08 0.20 -30.19
CA GLU A 332 -1.00 1.21 -30.17
C GLU A 332 0.39 0.62 -29.88
N THR A 333 0.45 -0.46 -29.09
CA THR A 333 1.70 -1.17 -28.76
C THR A 333 2.14 -2.23 -29.75
N THR A 334 1.27 -2.67 -30.68
CA THR A 334 1.57 -3.79 -31.59
C THR A 334 2.40 -3.41 -32.82
N VAL A 335 2.72 -2.13 -33.03
CA VAL A 335 3.62 -1.69 -34.10
C VAL A 335 5.03 -2.25 -33.85
N ASN A 336 5.35 -3.37 -34.49
CA ASN A 336 6.67 -4.00 -34.46
C ASN A 336 7.67 -3.13 -35.21
N ILE A 337 8.55 -2.45 -34.48
CA ILE A 337 9.69 -1.76 -35.09
C ILE A 337 10.65 -2.84 -35.59
N PRO A 338 11.01 -2.85 -36.89
CA PRO A 338 11.99 -3.78 -37.39
C PRO A 338 13.32 -3.58 -36.67
N MET A 339 14.06 -4.66 -36.51
CA MET A 339 15.38 -4.59 -35.89
C MET A 339 16.29 -3.67 -36.72
N VAL A 340 16.99 -2.75 -36.04
CA VAL A 340 18.02 -1.92 -36.66
C VAL A 340 19.21 -2.81 -37.03
N ASP A 341 19.93 -2.47 -38.09
CA ASP A 341 21.16 -3.16 -38.43
C ASP A 341 22.14 -3.18 -37.25
N LEU A 342 22.75 -4.34 -37.01
CA LEU A 342 23.69 -4.52 -35.91
C LEU A 342 24.94 -3.68 -36.17
N THR A 343 25.43 -3.03 -35.13
CA THR A 343 26.78 -2.48 -35.13
C THR A 343 27.83 -3.60 -35.24
N ALA A 344 29.06 -3.27 -35.64
CA ALA A 344 30.14 -4.25 -35.75
C ALA A 344 30.37 -5.02 -34.43
N ASP A 345 30.31 -4.32 -33.30
CA ASP A 345 30.48 -4.92 -31.96
C ASP A 345 29.31 -5.85 -31.60
N GLU A 346 28.07 -5.47 -31.93
CA GLU A 346 26.89 -6.30 -31.70
C GLU A 346 26.89 -7.54 -32.60
N TYR A 347 27.35 -7.40 -33.85
CA TYR A 347 27.52 -8.53 -34.75
C TYR A 347 28.61 -9.48 -34.24
N TYR A 348 29.71 -8.95 -33.73
CA TYR A 348 30.76 -9.75 -33.09
C TYR A 348 30.20 -10.48 -31.85
N ALA A 349 29.51 -9.78 -30.95
CA ALA A 349 28.89 -10.37 -29.77
C ALA A 349 27.84 -11.43 -30.12
N TYR A 350 27.07 -11.22 -31.19
CA TYR A 350 26.14 -12.23 -31.71
C TYR A 350 26.90 -13.44 -32.22
N SER A 351 27.91 -13.25 -33.08
CA SER A 351 28.65 -14.35 -33.71
C SER A 351 29.36 -15.24 -32.68
N GLN A 352 30.05 -14.64 -31.70
CA GLN A 352 30.82 -15.35 -30.66
C GLN A 352 29.96 -16.02 -29.58
N CYS A 353 28.64 -15.87 -29.60
CA CYS A 353 27.77 -16.48 -28.60
C CYS A 353 27.46 -17.95 -28.96
N ASP A 354 28.06 -18.90 -28.25
CA ASP A 354 27.90 -20.34 -28.56
C ASP A 354 26.71 -21.01 -27.84
N LYS A 355 26.24 -20.39 -26.75
CA LYS A 355 25.17 -20.91 -25.90
C LYS A 355 24.12 -19.85 -25.63
N CYS A 356 22.85 -20.25 -25.61
CA CYS A 356 21.75 -19.38 -25.21
C CYS A 356 21.97 -18.86 -23.78
N PRO A 357 22.06 -17.55 -23.54
CA PRO A 357 22.27 -16.99 -22.21
C PRO A 357 21.15 -17.30 -21.20
N VAL A 358 19.96 -17.66 -21.67
CA VAL A 358 18.77 -17.92 -20.86
C VAL A 358 18.69 -19.39 -20.43
N CYS A 359 18.56 -20.33 -21.38
CA CYS A 359 18.47 -21.76 -21.06
C CYS A 359 19.83 -22.46 -20.93
N LYS A 360 20.93 -21.79 -21.28
CA LYS A 360 22.31 -22.30 -21.27
C LYS A 360 22.59 -23.46 -22.24
N THR A 361 21.64 -23.80 -23.11
CA THR A 361 21.80 -24.81 -24.18
C THR A 361 22.62 -24.27 -25.35
N ASN A 362 23.41 -25.14 -26.00
CA ASN A 362 24.08 -24.83 -27.27
C ASN A 362 23.05 -24.49 -28.37
N PHE A 363 23.44 -23.62 -29.29
CA PHE A 363 22.61 -23.33 -30.46
C PHE A 363 22.63 -24.48 -31.47
N THR A 364 21.51 -24.67 -32.17
CA THR A 364 21.36 -25.65 -33.26
C THR A 364 21.10 -24.93 -34.60
N LEU A 365 21.19 -25.68 -35.70
CA LEU A 365 20.90 -25.17 -37.05
C LEU A 365 19.40 -24.99 -37.30
N ASP A 366 18.55 -25.65 -36.52
CA ASP A 366 17.10 -25.63 -36.65
C ASP A 366 16.39 -25.89 -35.30
N GLY A 367 15.06 -25.77 -35.29
CA GLY A 367 14.23 -26.05 -34.13
C GLY A 367 14.31 -25.02 -32.99
N PRO A 368 13.81 -25.33 -31.79
CA PRO A 368 13.68 -24.37 -30.69
C PRO A 368 15.03 -23.85 -30.14
N SER A 369 16.12 -24.55 -30.43
CA SER A 369 17.49 -24.14 -30.06
C SER A 369 18.18 -23.31 -31.15
N LEU A 370 17.49 -22.98 -32.26
CA LEU A 370 17.99 -22.12 -33.33
C LEU A 370 18.43 -20.74 -32.79
N LYS A 371 19.63 -20.29 -33.17
CA LYS A 371 20.17 -18.99 -32.78
C LYS A 371 19.40 -17.86 -33.48
N VAL A 372 18.82 -16.96 -32.70
CA VAL A 372 18.06 -15.79 -33.18
C VAL A 372 18.55 -14.50 -32.53
N ARG A 373 18.30 -13.38 -33.20
CA ARG A 373 18.64 -12.03 -32.74
C ARG A 373 17.46 -11.48 -31.93
N ASP A 374 17.59 -11.51 -30.60
CA ASP A 374 16.64 -10.84 -29.69
C ASP A 374 16.88 -9.33 -29.77
N HIS A 375 15.81 -8.56 -29.88
CA HIS A 375 15.87 -7.11 -30.05
C HIS A 375 14.73 -6.42 -29.31
N CYS A 376 14.93 -5.13 -29.07
CA CYS A 376 13.94 -4.32 -28.40
C CYS A 376 12.86 -3.85 -29.37
N HIS A 377 11.63 -4.35 -29.24
CA HIS A 377 10.50 -3.93 -30.11
C HIS A 377 10.14 -2.43 -29.98
N PHE A 378 10.65 -1.75 -28.94
CA PHE A 378 10.51 -0.30 -28.75
C PHE A 378 11.59 0.53 -29.46
N SER A 379 12.80 0.00 -29.69
CA SER A 379 13.92 0.78 -30.26
C SER A 379 14.56 0.14 -31.50
N GLY A 380 14.14 -1.06 -31.87
CA GLY A 380 14.79 -1.90 -32.88
C GLY A 380 16.19 -2.39 -32.51
N LYS A 381 16.79 -1.90 -31.40
CA LYS A 381 18.17 -2.23 -31.01
C LYS A 381 18.33 -3.69 -30.59
N PHE A 382 19.43 -4.29 -31.03
CA PHE A 382 19.84 -5.63 -30.63
C PHE A 382 20.03 -5.72 -29.11
N ARG A 383 19.58 -6.82 -28.51
CA ARG A 383 19.73 -7.08 -27.07
C ARG A 383 20.78 -8.14 -26.81
N ARG A 384 20.67 -9.29 -27.49
CA ARG A 384 21.54 -10.46 -27.35
C ARG A 384 21.19 -11.56 -28.35
N ALA A 385 22.04 -12.58 -28.46
CA ALA A 385 21.68 -13.85 -29.07
C ALA A 385 20.82 -14.68 -28.10
N LEU A 386 19.68 -15.19 -28.55
CA LEU A 386 18.83 -16.14 -27.82
C LEU A 386 18.54 -17.35 -28.70
N CYS A 387 18.10 -18.46 -28.09
CA CYS A 387 17.50 -19.52 -28.88
C CYS A 387 16.04 -19.16 -29.19
N GLN A 388 15.51 -19.67 -30.30
CA GLN A 388 14.15 -19.37 -30.75
C GLN A 388 13.10 -19.64 -29.67
N GLY A 389 13.21 -20.76 -28.94
CA GLY A 389 12.30 -21.12 -27.85
C GLY A 389 12.34 -20.10 -26.71
N CYS A 390 13.53 -19.70 -26.25
CA CYS A 390 13.67 -18.66 -25.23
C CYS A 390 13.21 -17.29 -25.73
N ASN A 391 13.43 -16.97 -27.01
CA ASN A 391 12.99 -15.70 -27.60
C ASN A 391 11.46 -15.61 -27.67
N LEU A 392 10.79 -16.69 -28.07
CA LEU A 392 9.32 -16.77 -28.08
C LEU A 392 8.73 -16.67 -26.66
N GLN A 393 9.37 -17.31 -25.68
CA GLN A 393 9.00 -17.18 -24.26
C GLN A 393 9.34 -15.82 -23.66
N ALA A 394 10.30 -15.10 -24.24
CA ALA A 394 10.66 -13.75 -23.86
C ALA A 394 9.66 -12.70 -24.38
N ARG A 395 8.56 -13.12 -25.04
CA ARG A 395 7.45 -12.22 -25.38
C ARG A 395 6.99 -11.50 -24.11
N GLU A 396 7.23 -10.20 -24.11
CA GLU A 396 6.88 -9.32 -23.02
C GLU A 396 5.36 -9.34 -22.85
N THR A 397 4.87 -9.66 -21.65
CA THR A 397 3.47 -9.42 -21.34
C THR A 397 3.27 -7.91 -21.32
N LEU A 398 2.62 -7.38 -22.35
CA LEU A 398 2.29 -5.96 -22.44
C LEU A 398 1.38 -5.59 -21.26
N ARG A 399 1.94 -4.78 -20.36
CA ARG A 399 1.26 -4.18 -19.21
C ARG A 399 1.47 -2.68 -19.25
N PHE A 400 0.46 -1.94 -18.84
CA PHE A 400 0.43 -0.48 -18.87
C PHE A 400 0.67 0.06 -17.46
N ASN A 401 1.64 0.95 -17.30
CA ASN A 401 1.90 1.55 -16.00
C ASN A 401 0.96 2.75 -15.79
N VAL A 402 0.21 2.72 -14.70
CA VAL A 402 -0.62 3.84 -14.22
C VAL A 402 0.11 4.49 -13.05
N TRP A 403 0.56 5.72 -13.26
CA TRP A 403 1.32 6.50 -12.30
C TRP A 403 0.41 7.48 -11.57
N ALA A 404 0.41 7.38 -10.24
CA ALA A 404 -0.16 8.39 -9.35
C ALA A 404 0.86 8.75 -8.27
N HIS A 405 0.81 9.96 -7.75
CA HIS A 405 1.76 10.44 -6.76
C HIS A 405 1.26 10.16 -5.36
N ASN A 406 2.03 9.43 -4.54
CA ASN A 406 1.58 8.90 -3.25
C ASN A 406 0.45 7.85 -3.40
N MET A 407 0.49 7.09 -4.49
CA MET A 407 -0.47 6.01 -4.79
C MET A 407 -0.60 5.03 -3.62
N SER A 408 0.52 4.66 -2.97
CA SER A 408 0.54 3.70 -1.85
C SER A 408 -0.07 4.22 -0.56
N GLY A 409 -0.12 5.53 -0.38
CA GLY A 409 -0.55 6.19 0.84
C GLY A 409 -1.99 6.69 0.82
N PHE A 410 -2.55 6.98 -0.36
CA PHE A 410 -3.88 7.56 -0.49
C PHE A 410 -4.70 6.91 -1.62
N ASP A 411 -4.41 7.24 -2.88
CA ASP A 411 -5.27 6.91 -4.03
C ASP A 411 -5.57 5.42 -4.19
N GLY A 412 -4.59 4.55 -3.91
CA GLY A 412 -4.83 3.13 -4.09
C GLY A 412 -5.76 2.52 -3.04
N GLN A 413 -5.99 3.18 -1.89
CA GLN A 413 -7.09 2.78 -0.99
C GLN A 413 -8.46 2.97 -1.66
N LEU A 414 -8.61 4.04 -2.44
CA LEU A 414 -9.81 4.33 -3.22
C LEU A 414 -9.98 3.32 -4.37
N VAL A 415 -8.88 2.97 -5.05
CA VAL A 415 -8.88 1.90 -6.08
C VAL A 415 -9.25 0.54 -5.48
N MET A 416 -8.70 0.17 -4.33
CA MET A 416 -9.04 -1.06 -3.61
C MET A 416 -10.53 -1.14 -3.28
N ARG A 417 -11.09 -0.05 -2.72
CA ARG A 417 -12.52 0.03 -2.39
C ARG A 417 -13.39 -0.07 -3.65
N ALA A 418 -13.02 0.61 -4.74
CA ALA A 418 -13.75 0.54 -6.00
C ALA A 418 -13.73 -0.87 -6.62
N TYR A 419 -12.61 -1.58 -6.51
CA TYR A 419 -12.52 -2.98 -6.95
C TYR A 419 -13.37 -3.93 -6.10
N GLU A 420 -13.48 -3.70 -4.80
CA GLU A 420 -14.39 -4.48 -3.95
C GLU A 420 -15.86 -4.27 -4.36
N LEU A 421 -16.24 -3.04 -4.71
CA LEU A 421 -17.56 -2.77 -5.28
C LEU A 421 -17.75 -3.46 -6.64
N TYR A 422 -16.71 -3.51 -7.47
CA TYR A 422 -16.76 -4.21 -8.77
C TYR A 422 -17.05 -5.71 -8.59
N LYS A 423 -16.49 -6.34 -7.55
CA LYS A 423 -16.75 -7.76 -7.24
C LYS A 423 -18.20 -8.03 -6.86
N GLN A 424 -18.84 -7.08 -6.18
CA GLN A 424 -20.23 -7.20 -5.73
C GLN A 424 -21.20 -6.90 -6.88
N ASN A 425 -20.95 -5.81 -7.60
CA ASN A 425 -21.75 -5.37 -8.73
C ASN A 425 -20.79 -4.87 -9.83
N PRO A 426 -20.49 -5.72 -10.83
CA PRO A 426 -19.66 -5.32 -11.96
C PRO A 426 -20.17 -4.06 -12.65
N PHE A 427 -19.26 -3.34 -13.29
CA PHE A 427 -19.59 -2.10 -13.98
C PHE A 427 -18.73 -1.89 -15.23
N THR A 428 -19.28 -1.20 -16.21
CA THR A 428 -18.67 -0.90 -17.51
C THR A 428 -18.80 0.58 -17.84
N TYR A 429 -17.98 1.02 -18.79
CA TYR A 429 -17.97 2.39 -19.28
C TYR A 429 -17.84 2.36 -20.80
N ASP A 430 -18.70 3.12 -21.47
CA ASP A 430 -18.61 3.35 -22.92
C ASP A 430 -18.00 4.74 -23.17
N PRO A 431 -16.77 4.82 -23.71
CA PRO A 431 -16.11 6.10 -23.98
C PRO A 431 -16.79 6.91 -25.09
N ASN A 432 -17.56 6.28 -25.99
CA ASN A 432 -18.22 6.98 -27.10
C ASN A 432 -19.48 7.72 -26.63
N THR A 433 -20.26 7.08 -25.76
CA THR A 433 -21.49 7.65 -25.20
C THR A 433 -21.29 8.32 -23.84
N ASN A 434 -20.08 8.23 -23.27
CA ASN A 434 -19.75 8.62 -21.89
C ASN A 434 -20.65 7.97 -20.83
N LEU A 435 -21.21 6.79 -21.12
CA LEU A 435 -22.18 6.13 -20.28
C LEU A 435 -21.51 5.13 -19.32
N PHE A 436 -21.81 5.26 -18.03
CA PHE A 436 -21.46 4.29 -17.00
C PHE A 436 -22.65 3.37 -16.74
N THR A 437 -22.42 2.05 -16.72
CA THR A 437 -23.48 1.06 -16.55
C THR A 437 -23.07 0.01 -15.52
N LYS A 438 -23.99 -0.33 -14.62
CA LYS A 438 -23.83 -1.50 -13.73
C LYS A 438 -24.33 -2.73 -14.46
N THR A 439 -23.64 -3.86 -14.29
CA THR A 439 -23.98 -5.12 -14.95
C THR A 439 -24.05 -6.24 -13.92
N ASP A 440 -24.89 -7.24 -14.18
CA ASP A 440 -25.03 -8.39 -13.28
C ASP A 440 -23.84 -9.35 -13.38
N THR A 441 -23.16 -9.37 -14.53
CA THR A 441 -22.00 -10.23 -14.78
C THR A 441 -20.87 -9.46 -15.48
N PRO A 442 -19.60 -9.78 -15.19
CA PRO A 442 -18.47 -9.22 -15.91
C PRO A 442 -18.31 -9.92 -17.28
N SER A 443 -17.97 -9.16 -18.32
CA SER A 443 -17.76 -9.71 -19.68
C SER A 443 -16.60 -10.71 -19.75
N ARG A 444 -15.61 -10.57 -18.87
CA ARG A 444 -14.47 -11.48 -18.73
C ARG A 444 -13.92 -11.46 -17.30
N PRO A 445 -13.21 -12.52 -16.86
CA PRO A 445 -12.55 -12.51 -15.56
C PRO A 445 -11.46 -11.44 -15.52
N ILE A 446 -11.52 -10.57 -14.51
CA ILE A 446 -10.53 -9.53 -14.26
C ILE A 446 -9.49 -10.05 -13.26
N LYS A 447 -8.23 -10.08 -13.68
CA LYS A 447 -7.11 -10.36 -12.79
C LYS A 447 -6.86 -9.16 -11.89
N PHE A 448 -6.84 -9.38 -10.58
CA PHE A 448 -6.47 -8.36 -9.61
C PHE A 448 -5.48 -8.94 -8.62
N SER A 449 -4.37 -8.25 -8.38
CA SER A 449 -3.39 -8.63 -7.37
C SER A 449 -2.81 -7.40 -6.69
N VAL A 450 -2.45 -7.59 -5.42
CA VAL A 450 -1.92 -6.52 -4.57
C VAL A 450 -0.69 -7.06 -3.86
N ILE A 451 0.34 -6.23 -3.76
CA ILE A 451 1.52 -6.52 -2.94
C ILE A 451 1.40 -5.67 -1.68
N PRO A 452 0.89 -6.21 -0.56
CA PRO A 452 0.76 -5.44 0.67
C PRO A 452 2.14 -5.12 1.26
N TRP A 453 2.26 -3.96 1.90
CA TRP A 453 3.42 -3.57 2.72
C TRP A 453 3.08 -3.60 4.21
N CYS A 454 1.92 -3.06 4.57
CA CYS A 454 1.31 -3.14 5.89
C CYS A 454 -0.22 -3.08 5.76
N SER A 455 -0.95 -3.06 6.88
CA SER A 455 -2.42 -2.99 6.88
C SER A 455 -2.99 -1.77 6.16
N SER A 456 -2.23 -0.68 6.03
CA SER A 456 -2.68 0.59 5.44
C SER A 456 -1.95 0.98 4.16
N LYS A 457 -0.94 0.23 3.71
CA LYS A 457 -0.14 0.57 2.52
C LYS A 457 0.19 -0.65 1.67
N PHE A 458 0.33 -0.43 0.37
CA PHE A 458 0.70 -1.45 -0.61
C PHE A 458 1.90 -0.99 -1.44
N LYS A 459 2.74 -1.94 -1.83
CA LYS A 459 3.87 -1.74 -2.76
C LYS A 459 3.44 -1.65 -4.21
N GLY A 460 2.29 -2.21 -4.57
CA GLY A 460 1.78 -2.20 -5.93
C GLY A 460 0.41 -2.86 -6.03
N ILE A 461 -0.38 -2.39 -6.98
CA ILE A 461 -1.69 -2.93 -7.34
C ILE A 461 -1.65 -3.24 -8.84
N SER A 462 -2.13 -4.41 -9.22
CA SER A 462 -2.28 -4.83 -10.60
C SER A 462 -3.75 -5.12 -10.87
N PHE A 463 -4.31 -4.49 -11.89
CA PHE A 463 -5.71 -4.60 -12.31
C PHE A 463 -5.77 -4.85 -13.82
N SER A 464 -6.23 -6.04 -14.23
CA SER A 464 -6.15 -6.52 -15.61
C SER A 464 -4.71 -6.38 -16.16
N LYS A 465 -4.50 -5.59 -17.22
CA LYS A 465 -3.21 -5.24 -17.80
C LYS A 465 -2.57 -3.97 -17.23
N PHE A 466 -3.23 -3.31 -16.29
CA PHE A 466 -2.76 -2.07 -15.68
C PHE A 466 -2.01 -2.36 -14.39
N ASP A 467 -0.84 -1.77 -14.25
CA ASP A 467 -0.06 -1.78 -13.02
C ASP A 467 -0.01 -0.39 -12.43
N PHE A 468 -0.62 -0.21 -11.27
CA PHE A 468 -0.56 1.01 -10.50
C PHE A 468 0.79 1.13 -9.81
N LYS A 469 1.47 2.23 -10.09
CA LYS A 469 2.80 2.57 -9.59
C LYS A 469 2.74 3.88 -8.81
N ASP A 470 3.50 3.92 -7.73
CA ASP A 470 3.65 5.12 -6.91
C ASP A 470 4.84 5.94 -7.40
N SER A 471 4.58 7.12 -7.97
CA SER A 471 5.66 8.00 -8.43
C SER A 471 6.45 8.62 -7.27
N TYR A 472 5.85 8.76 -6.07
CA TYR A 472 6.53 9.31 -4.89
C TYR A 472 7.67 8.42 -4.41
N ALA A 473 7.59 7.11 -4.66
CA ALA A 473 8.67 6.16 -4.36
C ALA A 473 9.95 6.42 -5.18
N PHE A 474 9.83 7.10 -6.34
CA PHE A 474 10.94 7.45 -7.22
C PHE A 474 11.30 8.95 -7.13
N LEU A 475 10.29 9.80 -6.90
CA LEU A 475 10.38 11.25 -6.79
C LEU A 475 9.88 11.66 -5.40
N SER A 476 10.73 11.52 -4.39
CA SER A 476 10.38 11.69 -2.97
C SER A 476 10.27 13.16 -2.54
N SER A 477 9.46 13.94 -3.25
CA SER A 477 9.14 15.34 -2.98
C SER A 477 7.70 15.62 -3.40
N SER A 478 7.08 16.68 -2.87
CA SER A 478 5.73 17.08 -3.28
C SER A 478 5.69 17.49 -4.76
N LEU A 479 4.53 17.28 -5.40
CA LEU A 479 4.30 17.70 -6.78
C LEU A 479 4.56 19.20 -7.00
N SER A 480 4.21 20.08 -6.05
CA SER A 480 4.48 21.53 -6.16
C SER A 480 5.98 21.81 -6.35
N LYS A 481 6.82 21.27 -5.46
CA LYS A 481 8.27 21.42 -5.53
C LYS A 481 8.88 20.81 -6.79
N LEU A 482 8.34 19.68 -7.23
CA LEU A 482 8.80 19.02 -8.47
C LEU A 482 8.45 19.86 -9.70
N ALA A 483 7.24 20.43 -9.74
CA ALA A 483 6.77 21.29 -10.82
C ALA A 483 7.55 22.61 -10.88
N GLU A 484 7.70 23.31 -9.75
CA GLU A 484 8.48 24.55 -9.62
C GLU A 484 9.89 24.37 -10.18
N LYS A 485 10.63 23.39 -9.66
CA LYS A 485 12.00 23.11 -10.10
C LYS A 485 12.09 22.76 -11.58
N HIS A 486 11.11 22.05 -12.12
CA HIS A 486 11.10 21.69 -13.54
C HIS A 486 10.82 22.90 -14.43
N ILE A 487 9.87 23.75 -14.02
CA ILE A 487 9.52 24.99 -14.71
C ILE A 487 10.73 25.95 -14.72
N GLU A 488 11.40 26.14 -13.58
CA GLU A 488 12.63 26.96 -13.50
C GLU A 488 13.67 26.52 -14.53
N GLN A 489 13.96 25.22 -14.61
CA GLN A 489 14.90 24.66 -15.59
C GLN A 489 14.49 24.88 -17.04
N LEU A 490 13.19 24.82 -17.33
CA LEU A 490 12.66 25.04 -18.67
C LEU A 490 12.79 26.52 -19.07
N LEU A 491 12.50 27.44 -18.15
CA LEU A 491 12.64 28.88 -18.36
C LEU A 491 14.11 29.26 -18.58
N GLU A 492 15.03 28.74 -17.77
CA GLU A 492 16.48 28.94 -17.95
C GLU A 492 16.96 28.49 -19.34
N LYS A 493 16.48 27.32 -19.81
CA LYS A 493 16.87 26.75 -21.10
C LYS A 493 16.05 27.27 -22.29
N LYS A 494 15.08 28.15 -22.06
CA LYS A 494 14.09 28.61 -23.06
C LYS A 494 13.41 27.46 -23.78
N GLN A 495 13.15 26.36 -23.07
CA GLN A 495 12.51 25.16 -23.59
C GLN A 495 11.01 25.18 -23.31
N LYS A 496 10.22 24.70 -24.27
CA LYS A 496 8.77 24.55 -24.12
C LYS A 496 8.43 23.14 -23.61
N LEU A 497 7.37 23.05 -22.82
CA LEU A 497 6.74 21.78 -22.43
C LEU A 497 5.97 21.17 -23.62
N GLU A 498 6.65 20.35 -24.42
CA GLU A 498 6.10 19.72 -25.63
C GLU A 498 4.83 18.90 -25.38
N ILE A 499 4.78 18.14 -24.29
CA ILE A 499 3.62 17.30 -23.94
C ILE A 499 2.38 18.16 -23.69
N ILE A 500 2.54 19.32 -23.03
CA ILE A 500 1.42 20.22 -22.72
C ILE A 500 0.89 20.90 -23.98
N LEU A 501 1.76 21.18 -24.95
CA LEU A 501 1.36 21.73 -26.25
C LEU A 501 0.51 20.76 -27.07
N GLN A 502 0.48 19.47 -26.72
CA GLN A 502 -0.41 18.49 -27.38
C GLN A 502 -1.80 18.42 -26.73
N LEU A 503 -2.02 19.13 -25.62
CA LEU A 503 -3.30 19.19 -24.91
C LEU A 503 -4.09 20.41 -25.40
N GLU A 504 -4.68 20.28 -26.59
CA GLU A 504 -5.43 21.33 -27.30
C GLU A 504 -6.43 22.05 -26.38
N ASN A 505 -7.25 21.28 -25.66
CA ASN A 505 -8.25 21.80 -24.73
C ASN A 505 -7.68 22.67 -23.60
N LEU A 506 -6.40 22.49 -23.25
CA LEU A 506 -5.76 23.20 -22.15
C LEU A 506 -5.08 24.51 -22.59
N VAL A 507 -4.41 24.51 -23.73
CA VAL A 507 -3.51 25.64 -24.10
C VAL A 507 -3.87 26.35 -25.39
N TYR A 508 -4.90 25.91 -26.11
CA TYR A 508 -5.36 26.56 -27.33
C TYR A 508 -6.74 27.21 -27.13
N SER A 509 -7.01 28.24 -27.94
CA SER A 509 -8.30 28.92 -28.00
C SER A 509 -8.57 29.43 -29.41
N ILE A 510 -9.84 29.69 -29.72
CA ILE A 510 -10.21 30.35 -30.98
C ILE A 510 -9.92 31.84 -30.81
N SER A 511 -9.10 32.39 -31.70
CA SER A 511 -8.80 33.81 -31.75
C SER A 511 -10.08 34.62 -32.02
N PRO A 512 -10.43 35.60 -31.18
CA PRO A 512 -11.58 36.48 -31.43
C PRO A 512 -11.39 37.34 -32.69
N VAL A 513 -10.14 37.59 -33.08
CA VAL A 513 -9.78 38.50 -34.18
C VAL A 513 -9.74 37.76 -35.51
N THR A 514 -9.12 36.58 -35.54
CA THR A 514 -8.89 35.82 -36.78
C THR A 514 -9.85 34.64 -36.96
N GLY A 515 -10.58 34.24 -35.91
CA GLY A 515 -11.40 33.03 -35.91
C GLY A 515 -10.60 31.72 -35.98
N LEU A 516 -9.27 31.80 -35.98
CA LEU A 516 -8.38 30.64 -36.10
C LEU A 516 -8.07 30.04 -34.73
N TYR A 517 -7.95 28.71 -34.68
CA TYR A 517 -7.49 28.00 -33.50
C TYR A 517 -5.98 28.18 -33.34
N GLN A 518 -5.55 28.81 -32.24
CA GLN A 518 -4.16 29.17 -32.01
C GLN A 518 -3.75 29.00 -30.54
N LEU A 519 -2.45 28.98 -30.30
CA LEU A 519 -1.89 28.87 -28.96
C LEU A 519 -2.31 30.08 -28.12
N ASP A 520 -2.96 29.80 -27.00
CA ASP A 520 -3.32 30.80 -26.00
C ASP A 520 -2.13 31.02 -25.07
N HIS A 521 -1.38 32.09 -25.35
CA HIS A 521 -0.19 32.42 -24.57
C HIS A 521 -0.49 32.69 -23.09
N SER A 522 -1.70 33.16 -22.76
CA SER A 522 -2.10 33.35 -21.35
C SER A 522 -2.26 32.00 -20.67
N LYS A 523 -3.07 31.10 -21.23
CA LYS A 523 -3.27 29.76 -20.64
C LYS A 523 -1.97 28.98 -20.52
N TYR A 524 -1.11 29.06 -21.53
CA TYR A 524 0.20 28.43 -21.47
C TYR A 524 1.06 29.01 -20.34
N ALA A 525 1.08 30.35 -20.19
CA ALA A 525 1.79 31.00 -19.10
C ALA A 525 1.22 30.62 -17.73
N ASP A 526 -0.10 30.51 -17.59
CA ASP A 526 -0.74 30.11 -16.32
C ASP A 526 -0.31 28.70 -15.89
N ILE A 527 -0.18 27.76 -16.83
CA ILE A 527 0.38 26.43 -16.54
C ILE A 527 1.81 26.54 -15.99
N LEU A 528 2.64 27.41 -16.57
CA LEU A 528 4.02 27.65 -16.14
C LEU A 528 4.13 28.39 -14.80
N ARG A 529 3.04 28.90 -14.22
CA ARG A 529 3.10 29.53 -12.87
C ARG A 529 3.17 28.52 -11.72
N GLY A 530 3.19 27.21 -12.00
CA GLY A 530 3.33 26.17 -10.96
C GLY A 530 1.99 25.57 -10.52
N LYS A 531 1.97 24.84 -9.41
CA LYS A 531 0.77 24.12 -8.96
C LYS A 531 -0.21 25.08 -8.26
N GLY A 532 -1.46 25.11 -8.72
CA GLY A 532 -2.55 25.80 -8.02
C GLY A 532 -3.06 25.00 -6.83
N GLN A 533 -3.83 25.64 -5.95
CA GLN A 533 -4.50 25.03 -4.81
C GLN A 533 -6.00 24.92 -5.07
N ILE A 534 -6.64 23.94 -4.42
CA ILE A 534 -8.09 23.74 -4.45
C ILE A 534 -8.66 24.12 -3.08
N ALA A 535 -9.84 24.74 -3.08
CA ALA A 535 -10.59 25.10 -1.87
C ALA A 535 -11.26 23.86 -1.25
N TYR A 536 -10.45 22.91 -0.77
CA TYR A 536 -10.91 21.60 -0.30
C TYR A 536 -12.01 21.69 0.78
N ASP A 537 -11.90 22.63 1.71
CA ASP A 537 -12.88 22.80 2.79
C ASP A 537 -14.23 23.37 2.32
N ALA A 538 -14.28 23.97 1.14
CA ALA A 538 -15.49 24.46 0.49
C ALA A 538 -16.16 23.38 -0.38
N ILE A 539 -15.36 22.47 -0.98
CA ILE A 539 -15.87 21.40 -1.86
C ILE A 539 -16.40 20.23 -1.02
N THR A 540 -17.68 20.28 -0.68
CA THR A 540 -18.33 19.25 0.15
C THR A 540 -19.10 18.18 -0.63
N SER A 541 -19.45 18.44 -1.90
CA SER A 541 -20.22 17.55 -2.78
C SER A 541 -19.90 17.81 -4.26
N VAL A 542 -20.33 16.89 -5.13
CA VAL A 542 -20.31 17.10 -6.58
C VAL A 542 -21.28 18.22 -6.99
N ASP A 543 -22.44 18.31 -6.34
CA ASP A 543 -23.43 19.38 -6.61
C ASP A 543 -22.83 20.78 -6.38
N TYR A 544 -21.98 20.93 -5.37
CA TYR A 544 -21.26 22.19 -5.13
C TYR A 544 -20.42 22.62 -6.35
N LEU A 545 -19.79 21.67 -7.06
CA LEU A 545 -19.02 21.97 -8.27
C LEU A 545 -19.92 22.38 -9.44
N HIS A 546 -21.10 21.76 -9.59
CA HIS A 546 -22.04 22.09 -10.66
C HIS A 546 -22.81 23.39 -10.42
N GLU A 547 -23.10 23.73 -9.16
CA GLU A 547 -23.90 24.89 -8.77
C GLU A 547 -23.08 26.20 -8.71
N LYS A 548 -21.79 26.12 -8.36
CA LYS A 548 -20.93 27.32 -8.31
C LYS A 548 -20.55 27.76 -9.72
N GLN A 549 -21.05 28.93 -10.12
CA GLN A 549 -20.66 29.60 -11.38
C GLN A 549 -19.52 30.61 -11.20
N SER A 550 -19.09 30.89 -9.97
CA SER A 550 -18.10 31.93 -9.64
C SER A 550 -16.94 31.39 -8.82
N PHE A 551 -15.72 31.80 -9.21
CA PHE A 551 -14.46 31.37 -8.61
C PHE A 551 -14.49 31.58 -7.09
N PRO A 552 -14.03 30.61 -6.26
CA PRO A 552 -14.12 30.73 -4.81
C PRO A 552 -13.39 31.97 -4.30
N SER A 553 -13.94 32.62 -3.27
CA SER A 553 -13.27 33.75 -2.63
C SER A 553 -12.03 33.27 -1.87
N LYS A 554 -11.09 34.19 -1.59
CA LYS A 554 -9.85 33.87 -0.86
C LYS A 554 -10.12 33.21 0.50
N ASP A 555 -11.20 33.61 1.18
CA ASP A 555 -11.62 33.04 2.47
C ASP A 555 -12.08 31.57 2.35
N GLU A 556 -12.62 31.17 1.19
CA GLU A 556 -13.03 29.78 0.94
C GLU A 556 -11.83 28.82 0.78
N PHE A 557 -10.63 29.35 0.52
CA PHE A 557 -9.38 28.57 0.46
C PHE A 557 -8.70 28.37 1.83
N TYR A 558 -9.34 28.78 2.93
CA TYR A 558 -8.79 28.59 4.26
C TYR A 558 -8.49 27.11 4.56
N ASN A 559 -7.24 26.80 4.92
CA ASN A 559 -6.81 25.44 5.19
C ASN A 559 -6.95 25.13 6.68
N ARG A 560 -8.01 24.40 7.07
CA ARG A 560 -8.20 23.98 8.47
C ARG A 560 -7.15 23.00 9.00
N LEU A 561 -6.43 22.28 8.15
CA LEU A 561 -5.38 21.35 8.60
C LEU A 561 -4.14 22.11 9.08
N GLN A 562 -3.85 23.26 8.45
CA GLN A 562 -2.72 24.12 8.79
C GLN A 562 -3.15 25.36 9.59
N ASP A 563 -4.45 25.58 9.74
CA ASP A 563 -5.07 26.74 10.38
C ASP A 563 -4.58 28.07 9.80
N CYS A 564 -4.43 28.12 8.46
CA CYS A 564 -3.88 29.28 7.76
C CYS A 564 -4.68 29.64 6.51
N PRO A 565 -4.77 30.94 6.15
CA PRO A 565 -5.31 31.36 4.87
C PRO A 565 -4.38 30.92 3.72
N ILE A 566 -4.90 30.97 2.50
CA ILE A 566 -4.08 30.82 1.29
C ILE A 566 -3.17 32.04 1.12
N ASP A 567 -1.97 31.79 0.61
CA ASP A 567 -1.02 32.82 0.22
C ASP A 567 -1.52 33.61 -1.00
N ASP A 568 -1.24 34.91 -1.05
CA ASP A 568 -1.69 35.84 -2.09
C ASP A 568 -1.18 35.44 -3.48
N GLU A 569 0.09 35.05 -3.58
CA GLU A 569 0.71 34.63 -4.84
C GLU A 569 0.07 33.32 -5.34
N ILE A 570 -0.17 32.37 -4.44
CA ILE A 570 -0.86 31.11 -4.78
C ILE A 570 -2.30 31.38 -5.19
N TYR A 571 -3.01 32.29 -4.52
CA TYR A 571 -4.38 32.64 -4.88
C TYR A 571 -4.47 33.29 -6.27
N GLU A 572 -3.53 34.17 -6.63
CA GLU A 572 -3.41 34.73 -7.98
C GLU A 572 -3.17 33.64 -9.04
N ILE A 573 -2.33 32.64 -8.75
CA ILE A 573 -2.13 31.48 -9.63
C ILE A 573 -3.44 30.71 -9.80
N CYS A 574 -4.21 30.51 -8.73
CA CYS A 574 -5.50 29.83 -8.81
C CYS A 574 -6.52 30.62 -9.63
N GLN A 575 -6.53 31.96 -9.51
CA GLN A 575 -7.40 32.84 -10.29
C GLN A 575 -7.07 32.83 -11.78
N GLY A 576 -5.78 32.84 -12.14
CA GLY A 576 -5.33 32.66 -13.53
C GLY A 576 -5.79 31.32 -14.11
N LYS A 577 -5.99 30.31 -13.24
CA LYS A 577 -6.45 28.97 -13.61
C LYS A 577 -7.96 28.74 -13.47
N LYS A 578 -8.75 29.78 -13.22
CA LYS A 578 -10.21 29.66 -13.01
C LYS A 578 -10.92 28.92 -14.14
N ASP A 579 -10.48 29.12 -15.39
CA ASP A 579 -11.09 28.48 -16.56
C ASP A 579 -10.85 26.96 -16.57
N PHE A 580 -9.78 26.48 -15.94
CA PHE A 580 -9.53 25.05 -15.73
C PHE A 580 -10.37 24.49 -14.58
N PHE A 581 -10.69 25.32 -13.58
CA PHE A 581 -11.51 24.95 -12.43
C PHE A 581 -12.96 24.64 -12.82
N TYR A 582 -13.49 25.31 -13.86
CA TYR A 582 -14.88 25.19 -14.34
C TYR A 582 -15.08 24.35 -15.61
N LYS A 583 -13.99 23.93 -16.28
CA LYS A 583 -14.06 23.01 -17.44
C LYS A 583 -14.00 21.53 -17.06
N ILE A 584 -13.95 21.27 -15.75
CA ILE A 584 -14.15 20.00 -15.05
C ILE A 584 -15.64 19.75 -14.87
#